data_AF-A0A917WI57-F1
#
_entry.id   AF-A0A917WI57-F1
#
_cell.length_a   1.000
_cell.length_b   1.000
_cell.length_c   1.000
_cell.angle_alpha   90.00
_cell.angle_beta   90.00
_cell.angle_gamma   90.00
#
_symmetry.space_group_name_H-M   'P 1'
#
loop_
_entity.id
_entity.type
_entity.pdbx_description
1 polymer ?
#
loop_
_entity_poly.entity_id
_entity_poly.type
_entity_poly.pdbx_seq_one_letter_code
_entity_poly.pdbx_strand_id
1 'polypeptide(L)'
;MSMQSDNAGKAALSICEALLLALGDRGVLSASEIAGLLDDAAASHESASETETAAHRDVAVLIRGMIPAEPRGGGGQDAGGA
;
A
#
# COMPACT_ATOMS: atom_id res chain seq x y z
N MET A 1 -21.41 7.91 -2.17
CA MET A 1 -20.45 8.67 -3.02
C MET A 1 -20.77 8.39 -4.49
N SER A 2 -20.37 9.27 -5.41
CA SER A 2 -20.65 9.06 -6.84
C SER A 2 -19.66 8.04 -7.44
N MET A 3 -20.09 7.25 -8.45
CA MET A 3 -19.22 6.27 -9.13
C MET A 3 -17.93 6.89 -9.71
N GLN A 4 -17.98 8.17 -10.08
CA GLN A 4 -16.81 8.89 -10.59
C GLN A 4 -15.79 9.18 -9.48
N SER A 5 -16.26 9.48 -8.27
CA SER A 5 -15.43 9.62 -7.07
C SER A 5 -14.79 8.30 -6.67
N ASP A 6 -15.55 7.19 -6.73
CA ASP A 6 -15.04 5.86 -6.38
C ASP A 6 -13.95 5.39 -7.37
N ASN A 7 -14.14 5.64 -8.68
CA ASN A 7 -13.14 5.31 -9.69
C ASN A 7 -11.88 6.18 -9.58
N ALA A 8 -12.04 7.48 -9.25
CA ALA A 8 -10.90 8.36 -8.98
C ALA A 8 -10.08 7.87 -7.77
N GLY A 9 -10.75 7.43 -6.70
CA GLY A 9 -10.10 6.83 -5.53
C GLY A 9 -9.31 5.56 -5.88
N LYS A 10 -9.91 4.63 -6.65
CA LYS A 10 -9.23 3.42 -7.13
C LYS A 10 -8.02 3.74 -8.01
N ALA A 11 -8.15 4.70 -8.93
CA ALA A 11 -7.06 5.09 -9.81
C ALA A 11 -5.88 5.69 -9.01
N ALA A 12 -6.16 6.59 -8.06
CA ALA A 12 -5.14 7.16 -7.19
C ALA A 12 -4.41 6.07 -6.38
N LEU A 13 -5.17 5.10 -5.85
CA LEU A 13 -4.62 3.97 -5.11
C LEU A 13 -3.66 3.12 -5.94
N SER A 14 -4.09 2.70 -7.13
CA SER A 14 -3.26 1.90 -8.02
C SER A 14 -2.00 2.63 -8.48
N ILE A 15 -2.05 3.96 -8.64
CA ILE A 15 -0.87 4.77 -8.96
C ILE A 15 0.11 4.78 -7.78
N CYS A 16 -0.38 4.96 -6.55
CA CYS A 16 0.46 4.92 -5.36
C CYS A 16 1.11 3.55 -5.15
N GLU A 17 0.36 2.46 -5.34
CA GLU A 17 0.90 1.09 -5.26
C GLU A 17 2.00 0.86 -6.30
N ALA A 18 1.77 1.23 -7.56
CA ALA A 18 2.78 1.11 -8.61
C ALA A 18 4.04 1.93 -8.31
N LEU A 19 3.89 3.11 -7.70
CA LEU A 19 5.01 3.94 -7.29
C LEU A 19 5.81 3.27 -6.15
N LEU A 20 5.15 2.75 -5.11
CA LEU A 20 5.82 2.08 -4.00
C LEU A 20 6.57 0.82 -4.47
N LEU A 21 5.95 0.02 -5.35
CA LEU A 21 6.61 -1.12 -5.98
C LEU A 21 7.84 -0.68 -6.77
N ALA A 22 7.74 0.35 -7.61
CA ALA A 22 8.87 0.85 -8.39
C ALA A 22 10.01 1.42 -7.52
N LEU A 23 9.69 2.02 -6.37
CA LEU A 23 10.67 2.48 -5.39
C LEU A 23 11.38 1.31 -4.70
N GLY A 24 10.63 0.25 -4.36
CA GLY A 24 11.16 -1.01 -3.82
C GLY A 24 12.07 -1.73 -4.82
N ASP A 25 11.61 -1.91 -6.05
CA ASP A 25 12.34 -2.61 -7.12
C ASP A 25 13.67 -1.92 -7.48
N ARG A 26 13.72 -0.59 -7.36
CA ARG A 26 14.93 0.22 -7.58
C ARG A 26 15.82 0.34 -6.34
N GLY A 27 15.42 -0.25 -5.21
CA GLY A 27 16.15 -0.18 -3.95
C GLY A 27 16.19 1.23 -3.33
N VAL A 28 15.26 2.11 -3.70
CA VAL A 28 15.15 3.46 -3.12
C VAL A 28 14.58 3.38 -1.71
N LEU A 29 13.62 2.48 -1.49
CA LEU A 29 13.07 2.16 -0.19
C LEU A 29 13.17 0.64 0.03
N SER A 30 13.56 0.25 1.24
CA SER A 30 13.44 -1.14 1.70
C SER A 30 11.98 -1.51 1.94
N ALA A 31 11.70 -2.82 1.98
CA ALA A 31 10.37 -3.33 2.33
C ALA A 31 9.90 -2.82 3.71
N SER A 32 10.81 -2.68 4.68
CA SER A 32 10.51 -2.12 6.00
C SER A 32 10.17 -0.63 5.97
N GLU A 33 10.83 0.15 5.10
CA GLU A 33 10.51 1.58 4.94
C GLU A 33 9.17 1.78 4.24
N ILE A 34 8.83 0.94 3.26
CA ILE A 34 7.51 0.94 2.63
C ILE A 34 6.43 0.54 3.65
N ALA A 35 6.66 -0.49 4.46
CA ALA A 35 5.73 -0.90 5.51
C ALA A 35 5.53 0.20 6.57
N GLY A 36 6.62 0.84 7.02
CA GLY A 36 6.56 1.95 7.97
C GLY A 36 5.81 3.16 7.41
N LEU A 37 6.06 3.53 6.14
CA LEU A 37 5.34 4.61 5.46
C LEU A 37 3.82 4.36 5.44
N LEU A 38 3.39 3.14 5.14
CA LEU A 38 1.98 2.76 5.13
C LEU A 38 1.38 2.76 6.54
N ASP A 39 2.13 2.33 7.56
CA ASP A 39 1.67 2.36 8.95
C ASP A 39 1.50 3.81 9.45
N ASP A 40 2.48 4.68 9.19
CA ASP A 40 2.41 6.11 9.52
C ASP A 40 1.20 6.78 8.85
N ALA A 41 0.94 6.46 7.58
CA ALA A 41 -0.23 6.96 6.87
C ALA A 41 -1.53 6.47 7.51
N ALA A 42 -1.65 5.17 7.82
CA ALA A 42 -2.83 4.62 8.49
C ALA A 42 -3.05 5.24 9.88
N ALA A 43 -2.00 5.38 10.68
CA ALA A 43 -2.04 6.01 12.01
C ALA A 43 -2.47 7.47 11.96
N SER A 44 -2.06 8.21 10.92
CA SER A 44 -2.48 9.60 10.70
C SER A 44 -3.99 9.70 10.43
N HIS A 45 -4.56 8.72 9.74
CA HIS A 45 -6.00 8.64 9.54
C HIS A 45 -6.74 8.18 10.81
N GLU A 46 -6.20 7.21 11.56
CA GLU A 46 -6.80 6.74 12.82
C GLU A 46 -6.84 7.82 13.91
N SER A 47 -5.90 8.76 13.87
CA SER A 47 -5.80 9.89 14.82
C SER A 47 -6.55 11.15 14.37
N ALA A 48 -7.21 11.14 13.21
CA ALA A 48 -8.00 12.27 12.72
C ALA A 48 -9.26 12.51 13.60
N SER A 49 -9.64 13.80 13.74
CA SER A 49 -10.65 14.24 14.72
C SER A 49 -12.08 13.72 14.45
N GLU A 50 -12.91 13.78 15.50
CA GLU A 50 -14.22 13.10 15.61
C GLU A 50 -15.29 13.51 14.58
N THR A 51 -15.07 14.54 13.77
CA THR A 51 -16.08 15.02 12.81
C THR A 51 -16.16 14.21 11.53
N GLU A 52 -15.12 13.43 11.18
CA GLU A 52 -15.05 12.60 9.97
C GLU A 52 -14.52 11.16 10.24
N THR A 53 -14.62 10.70 11.50
CA THR A 53 -13.95 9.49 12.02
C THR A 53 -14.22 8.21 11.23
N ALA A 54 -15.42 8.04 10.67
CA ALA A 54 -15.79 6.84 9.93
C ALA A 54 -15.05 6.74 8.58
N ALA A 55 -15.02 7.83 7.81
CA ALA A 55 -14.31 7.86 6.53
C ALA A 55 -12.80 7.72 6.72
N HIS A 56 -12.25 8.37 7.76
CA HIS A 56 -10.83 8.21 8.08
C HIS A 56 -10.47 6.79 8.51
N ARG A 57 -11.32 6.11 9.30
CA ARG A 57 -11.12 4.69 9.65
C ARG A 57 -11.15 3.77 8.43
N ASP A 58 -12.08 3.97 7.52
CA ASP A 58 -12.17 3.15 6.29
C ASP A 58 -10.90 3.30 5.44
N VAL A 59 -10.37 4.53 5.32
CA VAL A 59 -9.10 4.78 4.64
C VAL A 59 -7.92 4.08 5.33
N ALA A 60 -7.84 4.14 6.67
CA ALA A 60 -6.79 3.46 7.42
C ALA A 60 -6.81 1.93 7.20
N VAL A 61 -8.00 1.32 7.18
CA VAL A 61 -8.16 -0.11 6.90
C VAL A 61 -7.65 -0.46 5.50
N LEU A 62 -7.97 0.36 4.49
CA LEU A 62 -7.50 0.16 3.12
C LEU A 62 -5.97 0.25 3.04
N ILE A 63 -5.36 1.27 3.64
CA ILE A 63 -3.90 1.47 3.64
C ILE A 63 -3.19 0.28 4.30
N ARG A 64 -3.69 -0.21 5.45
CA ARG A 64 -3.11 -1.38 6.12
C ARG A 64 -3.17 -2.65 5.26
N GLY A 65 -4.15 -2.77 4.37
CA GLY A 65 -4.27 -3.87 3.42
C GLY A 65 -3.22 -3.87 2.29
N MET A 66 -2.52 -2.75 2.06
CA MET A 66 -1.45 -2.67 1.06
C MET A 66 -0.11 -3.18 1.57
N ILE A 67 0.05 -3.32 2.89
CA ILE A 67 1.30 -3.80 3.47
C ILE A 67 1.52 -5.22 2.97
N PRO A 68 2.60 -5.48 2.21
CA PRO A 68 2.86 -6.83 1.72
C PRO A 68 3.02 -7.78 2.89
N ALA A 69 2.24 -8.86 2.93
CA ALA A 69 2.40 -9.93 3.90
C ALA A 69 3.64 -10.76 3.54
N GLU A 70 4.83 -10.24 3.87
CA GLU A 70 6.16 -10.82 3.60
C GLU A 70 6.45 -11.14 2.12
N PRO A 71 7.72 -11.10 1.69
CA PRO A 71 8.07 -11.47 0.33
C PRO A 71 7.79 -12.97 0.14
N ARG A 72 6.88 -13.32 -0.79
CA ARG A 72 6.89 -14.67 -1.37
C ARG A 72 8.23 -14.81 -2.07
N GLY A 73 9.16 -15.52 -1.41
CA GLY A 73 10.47 -15.81 -1.94
C GLY A 73 10.36 -16.25 -3.39
N GLY A 74 11.01 -15.48 -4.28
CA GLY A 74 11.23 -15.87 -5.65
C GLY A 74 12.04 -17.16 -5.67
N GLY A 75 11.36 -18.29 -5.76
CA GLY A 75 11.98 -19.56 -6.05
C GLY A 75 12.49 -19.51 -7.48
N GLY A 76 13.78 -19.21 -7.64
CA GLY A 76 14.51 -19.41 -8.88
C GLY A 76 14.26 -20.82 -9.41
N GLN A 77 13.74 -20.89 -10.63
CA GLN A 77 13.74 -22.11 -11.42
C GLN A 77 14.77 -21.93 -12.54
N ASP A 78 16.00 -21.66 -12.13
CA ASP A 78 17.23 -21.92 -12.84
C ASP A 78 17.78 -23.28 -12.36
N ALA A 79 17.22 -24.35 -12.93
CA ALA A 79 17.86 -25.65 -12.96
C ALA A 79 17.95 -26.09 -14.41
N GLY A 80 19.08 -25.78 -15.04
CA GLY A 80 19.52 -26.48 -16.23
C GLY A 80 19.92 -27.92 -15.89
N GLY A 81 19.81 -28.81 -16.89
CA GLY A 81 20.50 -30.10 -16.89
C GLY A 81 19.62 -31.29 -17.28
N ALA A 82 19.45 -31.50 -18.58
CA ALA A 82 19.85 -32.72 -19.31
C ALA A 82 19.36 -32.62 -20.77
#